data_AF-A0A5C8RZF2-F1
#
_entry.id   AF-A0A5C8RZF2-F1
#
_cell.length_a   1.000
_cell.length_b   1.000
_cell.length_c   1.000
_cell.angle_alpha   90.00
_cell.angle_beta   90.00
_cell.angle_gamma   90.00
#
_symmetry.space_group_name_H-M   'P 1'
#
loop_
_entity.id
_entity.type
_entity.pdbx_description
1 polymer ?
#
loop_
_entity_poly.entity_id
_entity_poly.type
_entity_poly.pdbx_seq_one_letter_code
_entity_poly.pdbx_strand_id
1 'polypeptide(L)'
;MSEHLTARRVDATGRSTGKFLDSKFKKLNSVPSGQAFVWFTREMVESPAWRAMSQNARLVVDRVCVEHMAHGGGQNGSLPVTYDDFERTGIRRGSIRRAIAEALALGFVEMTRKGTRGYGDWAGAPSLFRLAWLPTSENGPAASPRC
;
A
#
# COMPACT_ATOMS: atom_id res chain seq x y z
N MET A 1 -36.08 -3.97 -4.65
CA MET A 1 -35.97 -4.01 -3.17
C MET A 1 -34.51 -3.81 -2.74
N SER A 2 -33.90 -2.62 -2.90
CA SER A 2 -32.57 -2.31 -2.30
C SER A 2 -32.05 -0.85 -2.45
N GLU A 3 -32.83 0.11 -2.98
CA GLU A 3 -32.30 1.46 -3.28
C GLU A 3 -32.06 2.35 -2.04
N HIS A 4 -32.72 2.07 -0.91
CA HIS A 4 -32.65 2.95 0.27
C HIS A 4 -31.33 2.87 1.05
N LEU A 5 -30.59 1.75 0.99
CA LEU A 5 -29.39 1.54 1.80
C LEU A 5 -28.21 2.41 1.36
N THR A 6 -28.10 2.66 0.05
CA THR A 6 -27.01 3.43 -0.56
C THR A 6 -27.29 4.93 -0.64
N ALA A 7 -28.49 5.37 -0.21
CA ALA A 7 -28.89 6.77 -0.24
C ALA A 7 -27.88 7.65 0.51
N ARG A 8 -27.60 8.84 -0.04
CA ARG A 8 -26.68 9.81 0.58
C ARG A 8 -27.48 10.85 1.35
N ARG A 9 -26.92 11.31 2.48
CA ARG A 9 -27.49 12.41 3.25
C ARG A 9 -27.35 13.71 2.46
N VAL A 10 -28.43 14.46 2.37
CA VAL A 10 -28.47 15.80 1.77
C VAL A 10 -28.52 16.88 2.87
N ASP A 11 -27.97 18.06 2.58
CA ASP A 11 -28.08 19.24 3.43
C ASP A 11 -29.41 19.99 3.21
N ALA A 12 -29.62 21.08 3.95
CA ALA A 12 -30.83 21.90 3.87
C ALA A 12 -31.07 22.54 2.48
N THR A 13 -30.04 22.59 1.62
CA THR A 13 -30.11 23.10 0.24
C THR A 13 -30.29 21.99 -0.80
N GLY A 14 -30.43 20.73 -0.35
CA GLY A 14 -30.60 19.56 -1.22
C GLY A 14 -29.29 19.00 -1.79
N ARG A 15 -28.12 19.52 -1.39
CA ARG A 15 -26.82 19.00 -1.87
C ARG A 15 -26.39 17.78 -1.07
N SER A 16 -25.81 16.79 -1.76
CA SER A 16 -25.25 15.61 -1.10
C SER A 16 -24.05 15.99 -0.23
N THR A 17 -24.06 15.52 1.01
CA THR A 17 -22.95 15.67 1.97
C THR A 17 -21.87 14.59 1.81
N GLY A 18 -22.02 13.68 0.84
CA GLY A 18 -21.16 12.51 0.64
C GLY A 18 -21.30 11.42 1.70
N LYS A 19 -21.96 11.67 2.83
CA LYS A 19 -22.22 10.65 3.87
C LYS A 19 -23.39 9.77 3.46
N PHE A 20 -23.30 8.47 3.74
CA PHE A 20 -24.45 7.58 3.63
C PHE A 20 -25.52 7.98 4.65
N LEU A 21 -26.78 7.87 4.23
CA LEU A 21 -27.95 8.09 5.08
C LEU A 21 -28.09 6.93 6.07
N ASP A 22 -27.91 5.69 5.60
CA ASP A 22 -28.06 4.48 6.39
C ASP A 22 -26.78 4.14 7.18
N SER A 23 -26.92 4.02 8.51
CA SER A 23 -25.85 3.66 9.43
C SER A 23 -25.40 2.20 9.30
N LYS A 24 -26.31 1.29 8.95
CA LYS A 24 -26.01 -0.13 8.67
C LYS A 24 -25.15 -0.22 7.41
N PHE A 25 -25.51 0.49 6.35
CA PHE A 25 -24.68 0.52 5.14
C PHE A 25 -23.31 1.14 5.41
N LYS A 26 -23.25 2.23 6.19
CA LYS A 26 -21.98 2.83 6.61
C LYS A 26 -21.08 1.84 7.37
N LYS A 27 -21.65 1.02 8.26
CA LYS A 27 -20.91 -0.01 9.01
C LYS A 27 -20.46 -1.17 8.12
N LEU A 28 -21.27 -1.57 7.16
CA LEU A 28 -20.89 -2.62 6.19
C LEU A 28 -19.77 -2.15 5.25
N ASN A 29 -19.75 -0.87 4.90
CA ASN A 29 -18.74 -0.26 4.03
C ASN A 29 -17.55 0.34 4.82
N SER A 30 -17.45 0.12 6.13
CA SER A 30 -16.27 0.53 6.90
C SER A 30 -15.17 -0.53 6.80
N VAL A 31 -13.95 -0.15 7.18
CA VAL A 31 -12.83 -1.07 7.27
C VAL A 31 -13.17 -2.24 8.22
N PRO A 32 -12.78 -3.49 7.90
CA PRO A 32 -13.07 -4.63 8.76
C PRO A 32 -12.46 -4.45 10.16
N SER A 33 -13.29 -4.63 11.20
CA SER A 33 -12.83 -4.52 12.58
C SER A 33 -11.87 -5.66 12.92
N GLY A 34 -10.72 -5.34 13.54
CA GLY A 34 -9.75 -6.33 14.00
C GLY A 34 -8.87 -6.94 12.89
N GLN A 35 -8.95 -6.43 11.65
CA GLN A 35 -8.08 -6.85 10.55
C GLN A 35 -7.18 -5.68 10.13
N ALA A 36 -5.91 -5.98 9.86
CA ALA A 36 -5.01 -5.01 9.24
C ALA A 36 -5.41 -4.80 7.78
N PHE A 37 -5.33 -3.55 7.30
CA PHE A 37 -5.66 -3.18 5.93
C PHE A 37 -4.72 -2.08 5.43
N VAL A 38 -4.63 -1.93 4.11
CA VAL A 38 -3.99 -0.78 3.45
C VAL A 38 -5.00 -0.15 2.50
N TRP A 39 -5.11 1.17 2.51
CA TRP A 39 -5.97 1.89 1.58
C TRP A 39 -5.23 2.25 0.30
N PHE A 40 -5.98 2.22 -0.81
CA PHE A 40 -5.62 2.81 -2.09
C PHE A 40 -6.74 3.77 -2.49
N THR A 41 -6.39 4.93 -3.01
CA THR A 41 -7.39 5.84 -3.57
C THR A 41 -7.69 5.48 -5.02
N ARG A 42 -8.86 5.91 -5.51
CA ARG A 42 -9.20 5.83 -6.92
C ARG A 42 -8.14 6.51 -7.80
N GLU A 43 -7.74 7.72 -7.43
CA GLU A 43 -6.74 8.51 -8.14
C GLU A 43 -5.42 7.75 -8.29
N MET A 44 -4.94 7.09 -7.23
CA MET A 44 -3.73 6.28 -7.28
C MET A 44 -3.84 5.12 -8.26
N VAL A 45 -4.97 4.40 -8.25
CA VAL A 45 -5.17 3.20 -9.08
C VAL A 45 -5.43 3.56 -10.55
N GLU A 46 -6.00 4.74 -10.82
CA GLU A 46 -6.22 5.27 -12.17
C GLU A 46 -4.99 6.01 -12.73
N SER A 47 -3.98 6.28 -11.89
CA SER A 47 -2.81 7.07 -12.28
C SER A 47 -2.04 6.43 -13.45
N PRO A 48 -1.38 7.23 -14.31
CA PRO A 48 -0.52 6.69 -15.36
C PRO A 48 0.56 5.74 -14.82
N ALA A 49 1.12 6.04 -13.64
CA ALA A 49 2.15 5.20 -13.02
C ALA A 49 1.61 3.83 -12.59
N TRP A 50 0.40 3.77 -11.99
CA TRP A 50 -0.20 2.49 -11.63
C TRP A 50 -0.59 1.67 -12.86
N ARG A 51 -1.12 2.33 -13.91
CA ARG A 51 -1.50 1.65 -15.17
C ARG A 51 -0.31 1.15 -15.97
N ALA A 52 0.83 1.83 -15.91
CA ALA A 52 2.06 1.43 -16.60
C ALA A 52 2.85 0.33 -15.85
N MET A 53 2.55 0.10 -14.58
CA MET A 53 3.27 -0.84 -13.72
C MET A 53 3.13 -2.28 -14.21
N SER A 54 4.26 -2.99 -14.33
CA SER A 54 4.28 -4.41 -14.63
C SER A 54 3.68 -5.25 -13.50
N GLN A 55 3.16 -6.43 -13.83
CA GLN A 55 2.61 -7.35 -12.84
C GLN A 55 3.63 -7.70 -11.73
N ASN A 56 4.91 -7.84 -12.06
CA ASN A 56 5.94 -8.14 -11.08
C ASN A 56 6.19 -6.96 -10.13
N ALA A 57 6.20 -5.73 -10.65
CA ALA A 57 6.32 -4.53 -9.81
C ALA A 57 5.09 -4.37 -8.91
N ARG A 58 3.89 -4.72 -9.40
CA ARG A 58 2.67 -4.75 -8.56
C ARG A 58 2.78 -5.75 -7.42
N LEU A 59 3.33 -6.95 -7.66
CA LEU A 59 3.61 -7.94 -6.62
C LEU A 59 4.64 -7.47 -5.59
N VAL A 60 5.56 -6.57 -5.96
CA VAL A 60 6.46 -5.91 -5.00
C VAL A 60 5.66 -4.99 -4.08
N VAL A 61 4.80 -4.12 -4.62
CA VAL A 61 3.92 -3.25 -3.83
C VAL A 61 3.05 -4.10 -2.89
N ASP A 62 2.41 -5.15 -3.43
CA ASP A 62 1.55 -6.04 -2.66
C ASP A 62 2.32 -6.71 -1.50
N ARG A 63 3.56 -7.18 -1.73
CA ARG A 63 4.37 -7.78 -0.65
C ARG A 63 4.70 -6.79 0.45
N VAL A 64 5.01 -5.54 0.10
CA VAL A 64 5.29 -4.48 1.08
C VAL A 64 4.01 -4.09 1.83
N CYS A 65 2.84 -4.09 1.18
CA CYS A 65 1.55 -3.93 1.86
C CYS A 65 1.31 -5.04 2.89
N VAL A 66 1.58 -6.30 2.53
CA VAL A 66 1.46 -7.43 3.47
C VAL A 66 2.39 -7.26 4.67
N GLU A 67 3.62 -6.81 4.44
CA GLU A 67 4.55 -6.54 5.55
C GLU A 67 4.01 -5.42 6.46
N HIS A 68 3.57 -4.31 5.88
CA HIS A 68 2.96 -3.22 6.63
C HIS A 68 1.77 -3.69 7.50
N MET A 69 0.90 -4.53 6.93
CA MET A 69 -0.24 -5.11 7.63
C MET A 69 0.20 -6.06 8.76
N ALA A 70 1.25 -6.85 8.55
CA ALA A 70 1.80 -7.75 9.57
C ALA A 70 2.35 -6.97 10.80
N HIS A 71 2.85 -5.74 10.59
CA HIS A 71 3.32 -4.85 11.66
C HIS A 71 2.21 -3.93 12.22
N GLY A 72 0.95 -4.26 12.00
CA GLY A 72 -0.20 -3.47 12.50
C GLY A 72 -0.27 -2.05 11.95
N GLY A 73 0.42 -1.78 10.83
CA GLY A 73 0.49 -0.48 10.19
C GLY A 73 1.40 0.57 10.84
N GLY A 74 2.13 0.21 11.91
CA GLY A 74 2.92 1.17 12.70
C GLY A 74 4.36 1.39 12.22
N GLN A 75 4.92 0.46 11.44
CA GLN A 75 6.35 0.43 11.12
C GLN A 75 6.69 0.84 9.67
N ASN A 76 5.83 1.61 9.02
CA ASN A 76 6.14 2.12 7.69
C ASN A 76 7.41 3.00 7.73
N GLY A 77 8.40 2.68 6.90
CA GLY A 77 9.76 3.23 7.01
C GLY A 77 10.81 2.16 7.31
N SER A 78 10.41 1.08 7.96
CA SER A 78 11.30 0.05 8.48
C SER A 78 10.82 -1.36 8.13
N LEU A 79 10.09 -1.53 7.02
CA LEU A 79 9.46 -2.81 6.66
C LEU A 79 10.50 -3.77 6.06
N PRO A 80 10.86 -4.87 6.75
CA PRO A 80 11.88 -5.79 6.24
C PRO A 80 11.29 -6.70 5.16
N VAL A 81 11.89 -6.70 3.96
CA VAL A 81 11.49 -7.63 2.90
C VAL A 81 12.73 -8.20 2.21
N THR A 82 12.78 -9.52 2.11
CA THR A 82 13.90 -10.26 1.48
C THR A 82 13.60 -10.60 0.02
N TYR A 83 14.61 -11.10 -0.71
CA TYR A 83 14.37 -11.66 -2.04
C TYR A 83 13.48 -12.90 -1.99
N ASP A 84 13.60 -13.72 -0.94
CA ASP A 84 12.83 -14.95 -0.81
C ASP A 84 11.35 -14.65 -0.48
N ASP A 85 11.08 -13.52 0.20
CA ASP A 85 9.73 -12.98 0.35
C ASP A 85 9.09 -12.64 -1.00
N PHE A 86 9.82 -11.99 -1.91
CA PHE A 86 9.33 -11.67 -3.25
C PHE A 86 9.19 -12.91 -4.13
N GLU A 87 10.05 -13.90 -3.96
CA GLU A 87 9.92 -15.18 -4.65
C GLU A 87 8.65 -15.91 -4.21
N ARG A 88 8.34 -15.90 -2.91
CA ARG A 88 7.10 -16.46 -2.36
C ARG A 88 5.83 -15.75 -2.84
N THR A 89 5.89 -14.49 -3.26
CA THR A 89 4.75 -13.81 -3.89
C THR A 89 4.58 -14.14 -5.37
N GLY A 90 5.45 -15.00 -5.92
CA GLY A 90 5.36 -15.49 -7.29
C GLY A 90 6.27 -14.76 -8.28
N ILE A 91 7.13 -13.84 -7.82
CA ILE A 91 8.10 -13.19 -8.70
C ILE A 91 9.28 -14.15 -8.92
N ARG A 92 9.56 -14.49 -10.18
CA ARG A 92 10.76 -15.29 -10.50
C ARG A 92 12.02 -14.59 -10.00
N ARG A 93 12.94 -15.33 -9.37
CA ARG A 93 14.13 -14.76 -8.71
C ARG A 93 14.96 -13.80 -9.57
N GLY A 94 15.15 -14.14 -10.85
CA GLY A 94 15.87 -13.29 -11.81
C GLY A 94 15.16 -11.98 -12.18
N SER A 95 13.84 -11.89 -11.97
CA SER A 95 13.03 -10.71 -12.26
C SER A 95 12.88 -9.77 -11.07
N ILE A 96 13.14 -10.24 -9.84
CA ILE A 96 12.95 -9.48 -8.59
C ILE A 96 13.65 -8.12 -8.64
N ARG A 97 14.92 -8.07 -9.05
CA ARG A 97 15.68 -6.81 -9.09
C ARG A 97 15.03 -5.78 -10.01
N ARG A 98 14.55 -6.20 -11.18
CA ARG A 98 13.88 -5.30 -12.14
C ARG A 98 12.53 -4.83 -11.60
N ALA A 99 11.77 -5.75 -10.99
CA ALA A 99 10.48 -5.44 -10.39
C ALA A 99 10.60 -4.42 -9.24
N ILE A 100 11.60 -4.59 -8.36
CA ILE A 100 11.90 -3.62 -7.30
C ILE A 100 12.26 -2.26 -7.92
N ALA A 101 13.19 -2.24 -8.88
CA ALA A 101 13.63 -0.99 -9.50
C ALA A 101 12.46 -0.22 -10.15
N GLU A 102 11.54 -0.92 -10.81
CA GLU A 102 10.34 -0.35 -11.39
C GLU A 102 9.38 0.21 -10.33
N ALA A 103 9.08 -0.55 -9.27
CA ALA A 103 8.21 -0.10 -8.18
C ALA A 103 8.77 1.13 -7.44
N LEU A 104 10.09 1.21 -7.30
CA LEU A 104 10.80 2.39 -6.77
C LEU A 104 10.70 3.58 -7.72
N ALA A 105 10.93 3.36 -9.02
CA ALA A 105 10.90 4.42 -10.03
C ALA A 105 9.49 5.03 -10.20
N LEU A 106 8.45 4.21 -10.08
CA LEU A 106 7.06 4.65 -10.13
C LEU A 106 6.57 5.29 -8.81
N GLY A 107 7.40 5.29 -7.77
CA GLY A 107 7.13 6.02 -6.53
C GLY A 107 6.05 5.43 -5.62
N PHE A 108 5.68 4.16 -5.79
CA PHE A 108 4.73 3.49 -4.88
C PHE A 108 5.41 2.87 -3.66
N VAL A 109 6.67 2.46 -3.82
CA VAL A 109 7.52 1.95 -2.75
C VAL A 109 8.79 2.77 -2.72
N GLU A 110 9.38 2.92 -1.54
CA GLU A 110 10.75 3.42 -1.39
C GLU A 110 11.59 2.43 -0.58
N MET A 111 12.87 2.31 -0.92
CA MET A 111 13.84 1.53 -0.16
C MET A 111 14.56 2.47 0.81
N THR A 112 14.26 2.34 2.09
CA THR A 112 14.84 3.18 3.15
C THR A 112 16.21 2.70 3.58
N ARG A 113 16.48 1.39 3.47
CA ARG A 113 17.80 0.81 3.70
C ARG A 113 18.05 -0.32 2.73
N LYS A 114 19.20 -0.28 2.06
CA LYS A 114 19.67 -1.39 1.23
C LYS A 114 20.19 -2.53 2.12
N GLY A 115 19.72 -3.75 1.85
CA GLY A 115 20.23 -4.96 2.50
C GLY A 115 21.65 -5.32 2.06
N THR A 116 22.30 -6.20 2.81
CA THR A 116 23.69 -6.63 2.61
C THR A 116 23.74 -8.10 2.18
N ARG A 117 24.49 -8.40 1.11
CA ARG A 117 24.86 -9.78 0.79
C ARG A 117 26.03 -10.17 1.70
N GLY A 118 25.93 -11.34 2.33
CA GLY A 118 26.76 -11.70 3.48
C GLY A 118 28.27 -11.69 3.23
N TYR A 119 28.96 -10.76 3.88
CA TYR A 119 30.29 -10.94 4.47
C TYR A 119 30.48 -9.90 5.59
N GLY A 120 30.73 -10.35 6.83
CA GLY A 120 30.86 -9.51 8.04
C GLY A 120 29.67 -9.58 9.02
N ASP A 121 29.73 -8.83 10.14
CA ASP A 121 28.78 -8.90 11.28
C ASP A 121 27.32 -8.53 10.93
N TRP A 122 27.11 -7.90 9.77
CA TRP A 122 25.80 -7.51 9.24
C TRP A 122 25.35 -8.38 8.06
N ALA A 123 25.92 -9.58 7.91
CA ALA A 123 25.59 -10.49 6.83
C ALA A 123 24.10 -10.89 6.86
N GLY A 124 23.39 -10.67 5.75
CA GLY A 124 22.01 -11.12 5.59
C GLY A 124 20.94 -10.13 6.07
N ALA A 125 21.29 -8.88 6.36
CA ALA A 125 20.29 -7.87 6.70
C ALA A 125 19.30 -7.67 5.52
N PRO A 126 17.98 -7.71 5.77
CA PRO A 126 16.99 -7.48 4.73
C PRO A 126 17.06 -6.05 4.22
N SER A 127 16.53 -5.81 3.02
CA SER A 127 16.25 -4.44 2.60
C SER A 127 15.01 -3.93 3.34
N LEU A 128 15.06 -2.68 3.78
CA LEU A 128 13.93 -2.03 4.43
C LEU A 128 13.20 -1.16 3.41
N PHE A 129 11.88 -1.20 3.49
CA PHE A 129 10.99 -0.50 2.57
C PHE A 129 9.94 0.33 3.31
N ARG A 130 9.29 1.22 2.55
CA ARG A 130 8.07 1.91 2.95
C ARG A 130 7.09 2.00 1.79
N LEU A 131 5.80 2.05 2.10
CA LEU A 131 4.76 2.49 1.17
C LEU A 131 4.80 4.01 1.10
N ALA A 132 4.97 4.55 -0.11
CA ALA A 132 5.31 5.96 -0.30
C ALA A 132 4.21 6.93 0.16
N TRP A 133 2.95 6.50 0.05
CA TRP A 133 1.74 7.29 0.33
C TRP A 133 1.24 7.19 1.78
N LEU A 134 1.81 6.28 2.57
CA LEU A 134 1.46 6.13 3.98
C LEU A 134 2.41 6.94 4.87
N PRO A 135 1.95 7.42 6.03
CA PRO A 135 2.79 8.11 6.99
C PRO A 135 3.89 7.18 7.52
N THR A 136 4.94 7.77 8.08
CA THR A 136 5.98 7.10 8.86
C THR A 136 5.93 7.63 10.30
N SER A 137 6.64 7.01 11.25
CA SER A 137 6.69 7.52 12.63
C SER A 137 7.36 8.89 12.74
N GLU A 138 8.27 9.22 11.82
CA GLU A 138 9.04 10.48 11.84
C GLU A 138 8.44 11.56 10.93
N ASN A 139 7.68 11.18 9.90
CA ASN A 139 7.09 12.10 8.93
C ASN A 139 5.61 11.80 8.67
N GLY A 140 4.79 12.84 8.52
CA GLY A 140 3.41 12.73 8.06
C GLY A 140 3.31 12.07 6.67
N PRO A 141 2.09 11.71 6.21
CA PRO A 141 1.95 11.10 4.89
C PRO A 141 2.51 12.04 3.83
N ALA A 142 3.29 11.51 2.88
CA ALA A 142 3.54 12.26 1.66
C ALA A 142 2.18 12.54 1.00
N ALA A 143 2.00 13.71 0.37
CA ALA A 143 0.93 13.87 -0.61
C ALA A 143 0.97 12.69 -1.60
N SER A 144 -0.15 12.34 -2.23
CA SER A 144 -0.31 11.22 -3.18
C SER A 144 1.00 10.89 -3.90
N PRO A 145 1.36 9.60 -4.02
CA PRO A 145 2.69 9.18 -4.47
C PRO A 145 3.11 10.02 -5.67
N ARG A 146 4.33 10.55 -5.66
CA ARG A 146 4.81 11.52 -6.66
C ARG A 146 4.86 10.84 -8.03
N CYS A 147 3.73 10.80 -8.72
CA CYS A 147 3.54 10.14 -10.01
C CYS A 147 2.84 11.07 -10.99
#